data_AF-A0A4Q0LKZ9-F1
#
_entry.id   AF-A0A4Q0LKZ9-F1
#
_cell.length_a   1.000
_cell.length_b   1.000
_cell.length_c   1.000
_cell.angle_alpha   90.00
_cell.angle_beta   90.00
_cell.angle_gamma   90.00
#
_symmetry.space_group_name_H-M   'P 1'
#
loop_
_entity.id
_entity.type
_entity.pdbx_description
1 polymer ?
#
loop_
_entity_poly.entity_id
_entity_poly.type
_entity_poly.pdbx_seq_one_letter_code
_entity_poly.pdbx_strand_id
1 'polypeptide(L)'
;MKALHKNILERLDQIINNTGDHIHDFINNPHAFTRKRTLDAATVLKTTINMQGQNLNSELFRAFGEDATKKNDKVVSTSAYVQRKSQLSPACFKHILTVFNQDLFNIQLFDHHYRLFAIDGSDFNQIWNPKSNNIVQASSHKKKPYCQIHVNALYDLLNNTYQDCIFQPKSEMDERKAAVQMLKALNCGPYIVTMDRGYTSFNMIENCNRLPNCHYIIRTKAGQGGVKEITTLPDQECDREISC
;
A
#
# COMPACT_ATOMS: atom_id res chain seq x y z
N MET A 1 -8.02 -19.00 -15.52
CA MET A 1 -7.22 -17.89 -14.98
C MET A 1 -6.58 -16.95 -16.03
N LYS A 2 -7.07 -16.81 -17.28
CA LYS A 2 -6.39 -15.93 -18.30
C LYS A 2 -7.16 -14.66 -18.73
N ALA A 3 -8.41 -14.46 -18.29
CA ALA A 3 -9.21 -13.32 -18.75
C ALA A 3 -9.02 -12.01 -17.94
N LEU A 4 -8.47 -12.08 -16.71
CA LEU A 4 -8.38 -10.92 -15.81
C LEU A 4 -7.32 -9.88 -16.24
N HIS A 5 -6.22 -10.32 -16.87
CA HIS A 5 -5.02 -9.49 -17.06
C HIS A 5 -5.14 -8.42 -18.14
N LYS A 6 -5.96 -8.59 -19.18
CA LYS A 6 -6.07 -7.58 -20.25
C LYS A 6 -6.90 -6.38 -19.81
N ASN A 7 -7.93 -6.61 -19.00
CA ASN A 7 -8.80 -5.55 -18.46
C ASN A 7 -8.11 -4.76 -17.34
N ILE A 8 -7.28 -5.40 -16.51
CA ILE A 8 -6.70 -4.74 -15.33
C ILE A 8 -5.70 -3.63 -15.66
N LEU A 9 -4.89 -3.83 -16.71
CA LEU A 9 -3.95 -2.80 -17.18
C LEU A 9 -4.67 -1.65 -17.87
N GLU A 10 -5.69 -1.95 -18.69
CA GLU A 10 -6.55 -0.95 -19.32
C GLU A 10 -7.30 -0.12 -18.28
N ARG A 11 -7.85 -0.77 -17.24
CA ARG A 11 -8.49 -0.11 -16.10
C ARG A 11 -7.51 0.79 -15.35
N LEU A 12 -6.32 0.30 -15.02
CA LEU A 12 -5.30 1.10 -14.34
C LEU A 12 -4.92 2.33 -15.19
N ASP A 13 -4.74 2.15 -16.49
CA ASP A 13 -4.45 3.24 -17.42
C ASP A 13 -5.58 4.28 -17.47
N GLN A 14 -6.84 3.84 -17.52
CA GLN A 14 -8.00 4.74 -17.48
C GLN A 14 -8.05 5.55 -16.18
N ILE A 15 -7.80 4.91 -15.03
CA ILE A 15 -7.79 5.57 -13.73
C ILE A 15 -6.64 6.58 -13.65
N ILE A 16 -5.45 6.24 -14.14
CA ILE A 16 -4.30 7.15 -14.17
C ILE A 16 -4.59 8.36 -15.05
N ASN A 17 -5.18 8.16 -16.23
CA ASN A 17 -5.55 9.25 -17.13
C ASN A 17 -6.59 10.16 -16.48
N ASN A 18 -7.66 9.60 -15.91
CA ASN A 18 -8.68 10.36 -15.21
C ASN A 18 -8.10 11.15 -14.02
N THR A 19 -7.22 10.53 -13.23
CA THR A 19 -6.50 11.21 -12.13
C THR A 19 -5.64 12.36 -12.67
N GLY A 20 -5.02 12.19 -13.84
CA GLY A 20 -4.23 13.22 -14.50
C GLY A 20 -5.08 14.39 -15.01
N ASP A 21 -6.26 14.11 -15.56
CA ASP A 21 -7.21 15.12 -16.03
C ASP A 21 -7.77 15.96 -14.86
N HIS A 22 -7.95 15.34 -13.70
CA HIS A 22 -8.41 15.97 -12.46
C HIS A 22 -7.27 16.25 -11.47
N ILE A 23 -6.04 16.47 -11.96
CA ILE A 23 -4.85 16.58 -11.09
C ILE A 23 -4.99 17.69 -10.03
N HIS A 24 -5.73 18.75 -10.33
CA HIS A 24 -5.94 19.90 -9.45
C HIS A 24 -6.83 19.60 -8.23
N ASP A 25 -7.51 18.45 -8.19
CA ASP A 25 -8.21 17.98 -6.98
C ASP A 25 -7.22 17.49 -5.91
N PHE A 26 -5.97 17.19 -6.31
CA PHE A 26 -4.95 16.58 -5.45
C PHE A 26 -3.76 17.50 -5.15
N ILE A 27 -3.63 18.62 -5.86
CA ILE A 27 -2.49 19.53 -5.73
C ILE A 27 -2.96 20.98 -5.49
N ASN A 28 -2.24 21.71 -4.65
CA ASN A 28 -2.61 23.09 -4.31
C ASN A 28 -2.15 24.13 -5.34
N ASN A 29 -1.24 23.77 -6.27
CA ASN A 29 -0.72 24.71 -7.25
C ASN A 29 -1.58 24.72 -8.52
N PRO A 30 -2.39 25.77 -8.76
CA PRO A 30 -3.29 25.83 -9.92
C PRO A 30 -2.55 25.98 -11.26
N HIS A 31 -1.26 26.31 -11.25
CA HIS A 31 -0.47 26.51 -12.47
C HIS A 31 0.31 25.26 -12.91
N ALA A 32 0.46 24.28 -12.02
CA ALA A 32 1.12 23.02 -12.36
C ALA A 32 0.27 22.20 -13.34
N PHE A 33 0.89 21.51 -14.29
CA PHE A 33 0.19 20.62 -15.25
C PHE A 33 -0.83 21.26 -16.21
N THR A 34 -0.96 22.59 -16.24
CA THR A 34 -1.90 23.32 -17.12
C THR A 34 -1.55 23.31 -18.61
N ARG A 35 -0.29 23.04 -18.98
CA ARG A 35 0.17 23.03 -20.38
C ARG A 35 0.37 21.60 -20.88
N LYS A 36 -0.12 21.34 -22.09
CA LYS A 36 0.15 20.08 -22.81
C LYS A 36 1.65 19.97 -23.12
N ARG A 37 2.31 18.97 -22.54
CA ARG A 37 3.75 18.70 -22.65
C ARG A 37 3.97 17.20 -22.70
N THR A 38 5.16 16.76 -23.10
CA THR A 38 5.59 15.34 -23.05
C THR A 38 5.45 14.73 -21.65
N LEU A 39 5.58 15.54 -20.59
CA LEU A 39 5.37 15.13 -19.21
C LEU A 39 4.13 15.80 -18.64
N ASP A 40 2.94 15.47 -19.13
CA ASP A 40 1.68 15.81 -18.47
C ASP A 40 1.47 14.97 -17.18
N ALA A 41 0.35 15.20 -16.48
CA ALA A 41 0.12 14.60 -15.16
C ALA A 41 0.02 13.07 -15.24
N ALA A 42 -0.83 12.60 -16.16
CA ALA A 42 -1.03 11.17 -16.42
C ALA A 42 0.28 10.48 -16.81
N THR A 43 1.08 11.10 -17.67
CA THR A 43 2.37 10.55 -18.09
C THR A 43 3.31 10.42 -16.90
N VAL A 44 3.46 11.45 -16.06
CA VAL A 44 4.37 11.40 -14.90
C VAL A 44 3.89 10.36 -13.87
N LEU A 45 2.58 10.26 -13.63
CA LEU A 45 1.99 9.23 -12.77
C LEU A 45 2.27 7.82 -13.31
N LYS A 46 1.94 7.57 -14.58
CA LYS A 46 2.16 6.28 -15.25
C LYS A 46 3.62 5.88 -15.27
N THR A 47 4.51 6.82 -15.60
CA THR A 47 5.96 6.58 -15.57
C THR A 47 6.43 6.25 -14.16
N THR A 48 5.95 6.94 -13.12
CA THR A 48 6.34 6.65 -11.73
C THR A 48 5.93 5.24 -11.31
N ILE A 49 4.68 4.85 -11.58
CA ILE A 49 4.14 3.53 -11.19
C ILE A 49 4.88 2.39 -11.90
N ASN A 50 5.29 2.60 -13.14
CA ASN A 50 5.94 1.57 -13.94
C ASN A 50 7.43 1.36 -13.65
N MET A 51 8.09 2.18 -12.80
CA MET A 51 9.52 2.05 -12.50
C MET A 51 9.83 0.71 -11.83
N GLN A 52 10.96 0.10 -12.19
CA GLN A 52 11.36 -1.24 -11.76
C GLN A 52 12.60 -1.23 -10.84
N GLY A 53 12.93 -0.07 -10.27
CA GLY A 53 14.04 0.09 -9.33
C GLY A 53 15.42 0.26 -9.99
N GLN A 54 15.48 0.52 -11.30
CA GLN A 54 16.73 0.89 -11.97
C GLN A 54 17.08 2.36 -11.74
N ASN A 55 18.27 2.77 -12.19
CA ASN A 55 18.62 4.19 -12.21
C ASN A 55 17.65 4.98 -13.12
N LEU A 56 17.40 6.25 -12.77
CA LEU A 56 16.37 7.05 -13.43
C LEU A 56 16.62 7.26 -14.93
N ASN A 57 17.88 7.34 -15.38
CA ASN A 57 18.19 7.43 -16.81
C ASN A 57 17.66 6.22 -17.58
N SER A 58 17.87 5.01 -17.03
CA SER A 58 17.44 3.75 -17.64
C SER A 58 15.91 3.63 -17.63
N GLU A 59 15.25 4.05 -16.55
CA GLU A 59 13.79 4.07 -16.46
C GLU A 59 13.16 5.03 -17.49
N LEU A 60 13.73 6.23 -17.65
CA LEU A 60 13.25 7.21 -18.63
C LEU A 60 13.53 6.77 -20.07
N PHE A 61 14.69 6.15 -20.33
CA PHE A 61 14.97 5.56 -21.63
C PHE A 61 13.99 4.42 -21.95
N ARG A 62 13.64 3.58 -20.98
CA ARG A 62 12.64 2.54 -21.17
C ARG A 62 11.24 3.12 -21.45
N ALA A 63 10.87 4.20 -20.78
CA ALA A 63 9.56 4.83 -20.93
C ALA A 63 9.41 5.66 -22.22
N PHE A 64 10.47 6.32 -22.68
CA PHE A 64 10.39 7.34 -23.76
C PHE A 64 11.39 7.12 -24.90
N GLY A 65 12.33 6.16 -24.78
CA GLY A 65 13.45 5.98 -25.70
C GLY A 65 13.02 5.58 -27.11
N GLU A 66 12.14 4.59 -27.24
CA GLU A 66 11.64 4.14 -28.54
C GLU A 66 10.95 5.29 -29.29
N ASP A 67 10.11 6.04 -28.59
CA ASP A 67 9.36 7.18 -29.12
C ASP A 67 10.28 8.33 -29.54
N ALA A 68 11.30 8.62 -28.72
CA ALA A 68 12.31 9.63 -29.03
C ALA A 68 13.14 9.24 -30.26
N THR A 69 13.57 7.98 -30.36
CA THR A 69 14.33 7.47 -31.52
C THR A 69 13.50 7.56 -32.81
N LYS A 70 12.23 7.16 -32.78
CA LYS A 70 11.33 7.26 -33.96
C LYS A 70 11.13 8.70 -34.42
N LYS A 71 11.10 9.65 -33.49
CA LYS A 71 10.88 11.09 -33.76
C LYS A 71 12.18 11.86 -34.01
N ASN A 72 13.33 11.19 -33.97
CA ASN A 72 14.66 11.81 -34.00
C ASN A 72 14.80 12.95 -32.97
N ASP A 73 14.29 12.72 -31.76
CA ASP A 73 14.25 13.67 -30.65
C ASP A 73 15.07 13.16 -29.44
N LYS A 74 15.28 14.03 -28.45
CA LYS A 74 15.95 13.67 -27.19
C LYS A 74 14.98 12.99 -26.23
N VAL A 75 15.49 11.96 -25.55
CA VAL A 75 14.79 11.34 -24.42
C VAL A 75 14.62 12.37 -23.30
N VAL A 76 13.51 12.27 -22.57
CA VAL A 76 13.23 13.08 -21.38
C VAL A 76 14.42 13.04 -20.41
N SER A 77 14.90 14.21 -19.99
CA SER A 77 15.98 14.29 -19.02
C SER A 77 15.51 13.97 -17.60
N THR A 78 16.42 13.46 -16.77
CA THR A 78 16.18 13.21 -15.34
C THR A 78 15.75 14.46 -14.59
N SER A 79 16.38 15.60 -14.89
CA SER A 79 16.04 16.89 -14.27
C SER A 79 14.61 17.33 -14.60
N ALA A 80 14.19 17.22 -15.87
CA ALA A 80 12.85 17.56 -16.30
C ALA A 80 11.81 16.65 -15.61
N TYR A 81 12.09 15.35 -15.53
CA TYR A 81 11.22 14.41 -14.84
C TYR A 81 11.11 14.71 -13.34
N VAL A 82 12.22 14.91 -12.63
CA VAL A 82 12.22 15.19 -11.18
C VAL A 82 11.45 16.47 -10.87
N GLN A 83 11.64 17.52 -11.66
CA GLN A 83 10.89 18.80 -11.50
C GLN A 83 9.39 18.63 -11.73
N ARG A 84 8.98 17.76 -12.65
CA ARG A 84 7.55 17.48 -12.87
C ARG A 84 6.97 16.57 -11.81
N LYS A 85 7.70 15.52 -11.41
CA LYS A 85 7.31 14.62 -10.32
C LYS A 85 7.15 15.36 -8.99
N SER A 86 7.99 16.35 -8.69
CA SER A 86 7.87 17.14 -7.46
C SER A 86 6.60 17.99 -7.37
N GLN A 87 5.85 18.12 -8.47
CA GLN A 87 4.56 18.82 -8.49
C GLN A 87 3.38 17.89 -8.20
N LEU A 88 3.59 16.57 -8.18
CA LEU A 88 2.57 15.60 -7.78
C LEU A 88 2.41 15.56 -6.26
N SER A 89 1.24 15.11 -5.82
CA SER A 89 0.94 14.84 -4.42
C SER A 89 0.79 13.33 -4.18
N PRO A 90 1.20 12.78 -3.01
CA PRO A 90 0.89 11.40 -2.62
C PRO A 90 -0.61 11.07 -2.68
N ALA A 91 -1.49 12.06 -2.54
CA ALA A 91 -2.93 11.89 -2.65
C ALA A 91 -3.37 11.31 -4.01
N CYS A 92 -2.64 11.62 -5.10
CA CYS A 92 -2.93 11.06 -6.42
C CYS A 92 -2.79 9.53 -6.42
N PHE A 93 -1.69 9.02 -5.83
CA PHE A 93 -1.42 7.58 -5.76
C PHE A 93 -2.39 6.86 -4.84
N LYS A 94 -2.77 7.50 -3.72
CA LYS A 94 -3.82 6.98 -2.84
C LYS A 94 -5.16 6.87 -3.57
N HIS A 95 -5.54 7.91 -4.32
CA HIS A 95 -6.77 7.89 -5.12
C HIS A 95 -6.74 6.77 -6.17
N ILE A 96 -5.64 6.62 -6.91
CA ILE A 96 -5.48 5.53 -7.88
C ILE A 96 -5.65 4.17 -7.20
N LEU A 97 -5.00 3.94 -6.06
CA LEU A 97 -5.14 2.70 -5.28
C LEU A 97 -6.60 2.46 -4.87
N THR A 98 -7.28 3.48 -4.35
CA THR A 98 -8.67 3.37 -3.89
C THR A 98 -9.62 3.05 -5.05
N VAL A 99 -9.59 3.84 -6.13
CA VAL A 99 -10.50 3.68 -7.28
C VAL A 99 -10.23 2.37 -8.03
N PHE A 100 -8.96 1.94 -8.07
CA PHE A 100 -8.61 0.66 -8.67
C PHE A 100 -9.32 -0.51 -7.98
N ASN A 101 -9.50 -0.44 -6.66
CA ASN A 101 -10.13 -1.49 -5.85
C ASN A 101 -11.67 -1.39 -5.73
N GLN A 102 -12.31 -0.29 -6.14
CA GLN A 102 -13.75 -0.07 -5.92
C GLN A 102 -14.67 -0.97 -6.77
N ASP A 103 -14.29 -1.31 -8.00
CA ASP A 103 -15.11 -2.16 -8.89
C ASP A 103 -14.29 -3.33 -9.46
N LEU A 104 -13.56 -4.03 -8.60
CA LEU A 104 -12.90 -5.26 -9.01
C LEU A 104 -13.95 -6.26 -9.54
N PHE A 105 -13.77 -6.70 -10.78
CA PHE A 105 -14.65 -7.69 -11.40
C PHE A 105 -14.16 -9.10 -11.09
N ASN A 106 -15.08 -10.06 -10.91
CA ASN A 106 -14.79 -11.47 -10.68
C ASN A 106 -13.90 -11.71 -9.44
N ILE A 107 -14.21 -11.03 -8.32
CA ILE A 107 -13.51 -11.22 -7.04
C ILE A 107 -13.60 -12.70 -6.65
N GLN A 108 -12.44 -13.33 -6.45
CA GLN A 108 -12.35 -14.68 -5.92
C GLN A 108 -12.58 -14.66 -4.42
N LEU A 109 -13.49 -15.52 -3.96
CA LEU A 109 -13.85 -15.68 -2.56
C LEU A 109 -13.38 -17.06 -2.05
N PHE A 110 -12.91 -17.10 -0.81
CA PHE A 110 -12.66 -18.32 -0.06
C PHE A 110 -14.00 -18.94 0.34
N ASP A 111 -14.15 -20.24 0.08
CA ASP A 111 -15.40 -20.98 0.31
C ASP A 111 -16.64 -20.29 -0.27
N HIS A 112 -16.47 -19.63 -1.42
CA HIS A 112 -17.52 -18.87 -2.11
C HIS A 112 -18.18 -17.75 -1.28
N HIS A 113 -17.63 -17.38 -0.11
CA HIS A 113 -18.28 -16.48 0.84
C HIS A 113 -17.35 -15.37 1.37
N TYR A 114 -16.09 -15.69 1.68
CA TYR A 114 -15.19 -14.77 2.37
C TYR A 114 -14.15 -14.14 1.46
N ARG A 115 -13.90 -12.83 1.57
CA ARG A 115 -12.62 -12.26 1.14
C ARG A 115 -11.53 -12.65 2.13
N LEU A 116 -10.33 -12.96 1.63
CA LEU A 116 -9.22 -13.36 2.48
C LEU A 116 -8.12 -12.28 2.44
N PHE A 117 -7.86 -11.67 3.59
CA PHE A 117 -6.90 -10.58 3.71
C PHE A 117 -5.70 -10.94 4.59
N ALA A 118 -4.56 -10.30 4.33
CA ALA A 118 -3.41 -10.26 5.22
C ALA A 118 -3.03 -8.82 5.53
N ILE A 119 -2.58 -8.56 6.76
CA ILE A 119 -1.99 -7.28 7.15
C ILE A 119 -0.56 -7.53 7.62
N ASP A 120 0.38 -6.76 7.08
CA ASP A 120 1.77 -6.78 7.50
C ASP A 120 2.43 -5.40 7.37
N GLY A 121 3.51 -5.22 8.13
CA GLY A 121 4.32 -4.02 8.19
C GLY A 121 5.66 -4.19 7.46
N SER A 122 6.17 -3.14 6.83
CA SER A 122 7.51 -3.14 6.22
C SER A 122 8.21 -1.79 6.37
N ASP A 123 9.53 -1.82 6.48
CA ASP A 123 10.36 -0.62 6.69
C ASP A 123 11.09 -0.23 5.40
N PHE A 124 11.02 1.04 5.05
CA PHE A 124 11.71 1.60 3.89
C PHE A 124 12.69 2.70 4.31
N ASN A 125 13.96 2.52 3.97
CA ASN A 125 14.98 3.52 4.19
C ASN A 125 14.83 4.66 3.20
N GLN A 126 14.79 5.88 3.71
CA GLN A 126 14.76 7.10 2.92
C GLN A 126 16.17 7.67 2.79
N ILE A 127 16.36 8.51 1.78
CA ILE A 127 17.56 9.34 1.68
C ILE A 127 17.62 10.23 2.93
N TRP A 128 18.80 10.34 3.54
CA TRP A 128 19.01 11.16 4.72
C TRP A 128 18.55 12.60 4.48
N ASN A 129 17.65 13.07 5.35
CA ASN A 129 17.20 14.45 5.39
C ASN A 129 17.08 14.88 6.86
N PRO A 130 17.93 15.82 7.33
CA PRO A 130 17.92 16.26 8.73
C PRO A 130 16.66 17.03 9.12
N LYS A 131 15.81 17.40 8.16
CA LYS A 131 14.50 18.05 8.37
C LYS A 131 13.33 17.07 8.24
N SER A 132 13.59 15.77 8.10
CA SER A 132 12.54 14.76 7.95
C SER A 132 11.86 14.50 9.29
N ASN A 133 10.55 14.30 9.27
CA ASN A 133 9.80 13.79 10.42
C ASN A 133 10.05 12.29 10.67
N ASN A 134 10.73 11.61 9.73
CA ASN A 134 10.97 10.17 9.77
C ASN A 134 12.37 9.82 10.33
N ILE A 135 12.96 10.68 11.15
CA ILE A 135 14.30 10.46 11.71
C ILE A 135 14.24 9.39 12.80
N VAL A 136 15.03 8.33 12.63
CA VAL A 136 15.27 7.33 13.66
C VAL A 136 16.62 7.61 14.31
N GLN A 137 16.58 7.89 15.62
CA GLN A 137 17.78 8.01 16.42
C GLN A 137 18.40 6.63 16.61
N ALA A 138 19.69 6.51 16.37
CA ALA A 138 20.34 5.22 16.56
C ALA A 138 20.60 4.96 18.05
N SER A 139 20.22 3.78 18.54
CA SER A 139 20.30 3.38 19.95
C SER A 139 21.72 3.15 20.48
N SER A 140 22.77 3.35 19.66
CA SER A 140 24.16 3.29 20.12
C SER A 140 24.96 4.49 19.63
N HIS A 141 25.90 4.96 20.47
CA HIS A 141 26.83 6.05 20.17
C HIS A 141 27.70 5.84 18.91
N LYS A 142 27.60 4.69 18.23
CA LYS A 142 28.37 4.34 17.02
C LYS A 142 27.57 4.38 15.72
N LYS A 143 26.24 4.52 15.76
CA LYS A 143 25.41 4.52 14.54
C LYS A 143 24.91 5.93 14.23
N LYS A 144 25.04 6.33 12.96
CA LYS A 144 24.50 7.62 12.48
C LYS A 144 22.96 7.56 12.46
N PRO A 145 22.26 8.66 12.77
CA PRO A 145 20.82 8.73 12.56
C PRO A 145 20.49 8.51 11.07
N TYR A 146 19.31 7.98 10.81
CA TYR A 146 18.83 7.69 9.46
C TYR A 146 17.34 8.04 9.34
N CYS A 147 16.85 8.16 8.10
CA CYS A 147 15.44 8.39 7.84
C CYS A 147 14.78 7.06 7.44
N GLN A 148 13.69 6.67 8.12
CA GLN A 148 12.97 5.44 7.81
C GLN A 148 11.47 5.62 8.00
N ILE A 149 10.72 5.16 7.00
CA ILE A 149 9.26 5.13 7.04
C ILE A 149 8.81 3.69 7.20
N HIS A 150 7.79 3.49 8.02
CA HIS A 150 7.12 2.22 8.20
C HIS A 150 5.82 2.21 7.40
N VAL A 151 5.55 1.12 6.70
CA VAL A 151 4.42 0.94 5.80
C VAL A 151 3.59 -0.22 6.29
N ASN A 152 2.33 0.04 6.60
CA ASN A 152 1.34 -0.98 6.90
C ASN A 152 0.53 -1.24 5.63
N ALA A 153 0.45 -2.48 5.18
CA ALA A 153 -0.26 -2.84 3.96
C ALA A 153 -1.35 -3.88 4.25
N LEU A 154 -2.55 -3.64 3.72
CA LEU A 154 -3.65 -4.60 3.68
C LEU A 154 -3.70 -5.24 2.29
N TYR A 155 -3.61 -6.56 2.21
CA TYR A 155 -3.50 -7.30 0.96
C TYR A 155 -4.60 -8.35 0.83
N ASP A 156 -5.26 -8.41 -0.33
CA ASP A 156 -6.19 -9.48 -0.69
C ASP A 156 -5.44 -10.67 -1.27
N LEU A 157 -5.44 -11.78 -0.54
CA LEU A 157 -4.63 -12.96 -0.82
C LEU A 157 -5.12 -13.73 -2.05
N LEU A 158 -6.43 -13.76 -2.31
CA LEU A 158 -6.96 -14.51 -3.46
C LEU A 158 -6.96 -13.68 -4.74
N ASN A 159 -7.13 -12.36 -4.60
CA ASN A 159 -7.19 -11.45 -5.73
C ASN A 159 -5.85 -10.78 -6.05
N ASN A 160 -4.82 -11.03 -5.24
CA ASN A 160 -3.46 -10.53 -5.40
C ASN A 160 -3.35 -9.00 -5.51
N THR A 161 -4.11 -8.28 -4.68
CA THR A 161 -4.22 -6.81 -4.74
C THR A 161 -4.05 -6.17 -3.38
N TYR A 162 -3.24 -5.11 -3.32
CA TYR A 162 -3.22 -4.22 -2.15
C TYR A 162 -4.54 -3.45 -2.08
N GLN A 163 -5.20 -3.48 -0.92
CA GLN A 163 -6.48 -2.82 -0.68
C GLN A 163 -6.32 -1.45 -0.03
N ASP A 164 -5.37 -1.33 0.90
CA ASP A 164 -5.05 -0.06 1.57
C ASP A 164 -3.59 -0.08 2.05
N CYS A 165 -3.07 1.10 2.33
CA CYS A 165 -1.69 1.31 2.76
C CYS A 165 -1.59 2.56 3.65
N ILE A 166 -1.02 2.41 4.86
CA ILE A 166 -0.81 3.50 5.82
C ILE A 166 0.68 3.66 6.10
N PHE A 167 1.18 4.87 5.91
CA PHE A 167 2.56 5.26 6.20
C PHE A 167 2.67 5.89 7.59
N GLN A 168 3.69 5.50 8.35
CA GLN A 168 4.01 6.05 9.67
C GLN A 168 5.52 6.32 9.76
N PRO A 169 5.96 7.36 10.49
CA PRO A 169 7.36 7.45 10.91
C PRO A 169 7.75 6.18 11.68
N LYS A 170 8.90 5.59 11.40
CA LYS A 170 9.30 4.35 12.09
C LYS A 170 9.33 4.51 13.62
N SER A 171 9.79 5.65 14.10
CA SER A 171 9.88 5.98 15.52
C SER A 171 8.52 6.03 16.24
N GLU A 172 7.44 6.21 15.48
CA GLU A 172 6.08 6.39 15.98
C GLU A 172 5.13 5.32 15.41
N MET A 173 5.67 4.19 14.93
CA MET A 173 4.85 3.16 14.31
C MET A 173 3.86 2.55 15.31
N ASP A 174 2.65 2.34 14.84
CA ASP A 174 1.59 1.62 15.57
C ASP A 174 0.83 0.78 14.54
N GLU A 175 1.34 -0.43 14.32
CA GLU A 175 0.83 -1.39 13.35
C GLU A 175 -0.61 -1.79 13.68
N ARG A 176 -0.94 -1.93 14.96
CA ARG A 176 -2.29 -2.32 15.40
C ARG A 176 -3.29 -1.21 15.10
N LYS A 177 -2.96 0.04 15.41
CA LYS A 177 -3.81 1.19 15.10
C LYS A 177 -4.00 1.34 13.59
N ALA A 178 -2.93 1.17 12.81
CA ALA A 178 -3.00 1.20 11.35
C ALA A 178 -3.90 0.07 10.80
N ALA A 179 -3.76 -1.16 11.32
CA ALA A 179 -4.62 -2.28 10.94
C ALA A 179 -6.10 -2.00 11.21
N VAL A 180 -6.44 -1.53 12.42
CA VAL A 180 -7.81 -1.15 12.76
C VAL A 180 -8.34 -0.07 11.82
N GLN A 181 -7.51 0.91 11.45
CA GLN A 181 -7.90 1.96 10.51
C GLN A 181 -8.18 1.41 9.11
N MET A 182 -7.31 0.54 8.57
CA MET A 182 -7.52 -0.08 7.25
C MET A 182 -8.77 -0.98 7.25
N LEU A 183 -8.98 -1.75 8.32
CA LEU A 183 -10.17 -2.61 8.45
C LEU A 183 -11.47 -1.80 8.57
N LYS A 184 -11.46 -0.65 9.26
CA LYS A 184 -12.62 0.27 9.30
C LYS A 184 -12.96 0.90 7.95
N ALA A 185 -11.97 1.02 7.07
CA ALA A 185 -12.14 1.57 5.73
C ALA A 185 -12.61 0.51 4.71
N LEU A 186 -12.57 -0.79 5.06
CA LEU A 186 -13.07 -1.85 4.20
C LEU A 186 -14.58 -1.73 4.02
N ASN A 187 -15.01 -1.66 2.77
CA ASN A 187 -16.41 -1.73 2.39
C ASN A 187 -16.62 -2.97 1.51
N CYS A 188 -16.73 -4.13 2.15
CA CYS A 188 -16.97 -5.39 1.45
C CYS A 188 -17.84 -6.34 2.29
N GLY A 189 -18.20 -7.47 1.69
CA GLY A 189 -18.92 -8.54 2.39
C GLY A 189 -18.08 -9.24 3.48
N PRO A 190 -18.51 -10.42 3.95
CA PRO A 190 -17.75 -11.29 4.86
C PRO A 190 -16.28 -11.41 4.48
N TYR A 191 -15.40 -11.23 5.45
CA TYR A 191 -13.97 -11.36 5.24
C TYR A 191 -13.26 -12.01 6.42
N ILE A 192 -12.16 -12.68 6.13
CA ILE A 192 -11.22 -13.23 7.10
C ILE A 192 -9.91 -12.47 6.95
N VAL A 193 -9.42 -11.85 8.03
CA VAL A 193 -8.11 -11.20 8.06
C VAL A 193 -7.10 -12.02 8.85
N THR A 194 -5.96 -12.33 8.24
CA THR A 194 -4.83 -13.03 8.87
C THR A 194 -3.76 -12.04 9.31
N MET A 195 -3.23 -12.24 10.52
CA MET A 195 -2.22 -11.38 11.12
C MET A 195 -1.17 -12.18 11.89
N ASP A 196 0.03 -11.63 11.98
CA ASP A 196 1.13 -12.23 12.71
C ASP A 196 1.06 -11.97 14.24
N ARG A 197 2.10 -12.41 14.97
CA ARG A 197 2.18 -12.27 16.42
C ARG A 197 2.34 -10.84 16.93
N GLY A 198 2.76 -9.90 16.08
CA GLY A 198 2.84 -8.48 16.41
C GLY A 198 1.46 -7.86 16.68
N TYR A 199 0.39 -8.43 16.11
CA TYR A 199 -0.96 -7.87 16.21
C TYR A 199 -1.75 -8.35 17.43
N THR A 200 -1.29 -9.38 18.11
CA THR A 200 -1.99 -9.95 19.28
C THR A 200 -2.17 -8.88 20.37
N SER A 201 -3.42 -8.53 20.67
CA SER A 201 -3.82 -7.66 21.79
C SER A 201 -5.34 -7.72 22.00
N PHE A 202 -5.81 -7.47 23.23
CA PHE A 202 -7.26 -7.36 23.51
C PHE A 202 -7.94 -6.28 22.70
N ASN A 203 -7.29 -5.12 22.53
CA ASN A 203 -7.85 -4.03 21.74
C ASN A 203 -8.04 -4.42 20.27
N MET A 204 -7.09 -5.18 19.68
CA MET A 204 -7.23 -5.65 18.31
C MET A 204 -8.38 -6.66 18.17
N ILE A 205 -8.44 -7.64 19.08
CA ILE A 205 -9.50 -8.66 19.14
C ILE A 205 -10.87 -7.98 19.28
N GLU A 206 -11.01 -7.03 20.20
CA GLU A 206 -12.27 -6.31 20.43
C GLU A 206 -12.70 -5.45 19.25
N ASN A 207 -11.76 -4.78 18.56
CA ASN A 207 -12.10 -4.07 17.33
C ASN A 207 -12.57 -5.05 16.24
N CYS A 208 -11.91 -6.20 16.07
CA CYS A 208 -12.34 -7.20 15.11
C CYS A 208 -13.74 -7.75 15.42
N ASN A 209 -14.06 -8.00 16.70
CA ASN A 209 -15.39 -8.45 17.12
C ASN A 209 -16.50 -7.42 16.86
N ARG A 210 -16.17 -6.12 16.86
CA ARG A 210 -17.14 -5.03 16.63
C ARG A 210 -17.28 -4.63 15.16
N LEU A 211 -16.32 -4.99 14.32
CA LEU A 211 -16.38 -4.69 12.90
C LEU A 211 -17.39 -5.63 12.23
N PRO A 212 -18.30 -5.10 11.39
CA PRO A 212 -19.25 -5.94 10.67
C PRO A 212 -18.49 -6.88 9.74
N ASN A 213 -18.99 -8.10 9.56
CA ASN A 213 -18.46 -9.07 8.59
C ASN A 213 -16.99 -9.49 8.83
N CYS A 214 -16.43 -9.18 10.00
CA CYS A 214 -15.02 -9.35 10.32
C CYS A 214 -14.75 -10.65 11.06
N HIS A 215 -14.10 -11.59 10.36
CA HIS A 215 -13.50 -12.78 10.94
C HIS A 215 -11.98 -12.62 10.93
N TYR A 216 -11.27 -13.28 11.84
CA TYR A 216 -9.84 -13.06 11.99
C TYR A 216 -9.09 -14.30 12.44
N ILE A 217 -7.83 -14.38 12.00
CA ILE A 217 -6.84 -15.36 12.45
C ILE A 217 -5.62 -14.57 12.89
N ILE A 218 -5.31 -14.60 14.19
CA ILE A 218 -4.14 -13.94 14.73
C ILE A 218 -3.21 -15.02 15.26
N ARG A 219 -2.01 -15.12 14.69
CA ARG A 219 -0.97 -15.96 15.26
C ARG A 219 -0.58 -15.37 16.61
N THR A 220 -0.66 -16.15 17.69
CA THR A 220 -0.22 -15.72 19.03
C THR A 220 1.05 -16.44 19.45
N LYS A 221 1.71 -15.96 20.52
CA LYS A 221 2.78 -16.69 21.21
C LYS A 221 2.17 -17.50 22.36
N ALA A 222 2.55 -18.78 22.46
CA ALA A 222 2.40 -19.55 23.69
C ALA A 222 3.59 -19.26 24.64
N GLY A 223 3.34 -19.20 25.95
CA GLY A 223 4.37 -18.96 26.97
C GLY A 223 4.74 -17.47 27.21
N GLN A 224 5.99 -17.19 27.60
CA GLN A 224 6.40 -15.84 28.02
C GLN A 224 6.19 -14.78 26.92
N GLY A 225 5.47 -13.72 27.28
CA GLY A 225 5.13 -12.61 26.38
C GLY A 225 3.89 -12.83 25.51
N GLY A 226 3.15 -13.93 25.69
CA GLY A 226 1.80 -14.13 25.16
C GLY A 226 0.72 -13.49 26.04
N VAL A 227 -0.52 -13.45 25.54
CA VAL A 227 -1.70 -13.05 26.33
C VAL A 227 -1.90 -14.08 27.43
N LYS A 228 -1.92 -13.66 28.70
CA LYS A 228 -1.86 -14.54 29.88
C LYS A 228 -2.92 -15.65 29.83
N GLU A 229 -4.13 -15.29 29.43
CA GLU A 229 -5.31 -16.15 29.29
C GLU A 229 -5.12 -17.22 28.20
N ILE A 230 -4.32 -16.92 27.17
CA ILE A 230 -3.96 -17.87 26.10
C ILE A 230 -2.78 -18.74 26.53
N THR A 231 -1.82 -18.19 27.28
CA THR A 231 -0.62 -18.93 27.70
C THR A 231 -0.90 -20.10 28.64
N THR A 232 -2.06 -20.08 29.30
CA THR A 232 -2.52 -21.16 30.18
C THR A 232 -3.33 -22.23 29.43
N LEU A 233 -3.63 -22.03 28.15
CA LEU A 233 -4.33 -23.03 27.35
C LEU A 233 -3.39 -24.20 27.02
N PRO A 234 -3.90 -25.44 26.98
CA PRO A 234 -3.13 -26.59 26.54
C PRO A 234 -2.72 -26.44 25.07
N ASP A 235 -1.57 -27.02 24.70
CA ASP A 235 -1.09 -27.08 23.31
C ASP A 235 -1.86 -28.16 22.52
N GLN A 236 -3.16 -27.95 22.38
CA GLN A 236 -4.09 -28.82 21.67
C GLN A 236 -5.23 -27.97 21.10
N GLU A 237 -6.00 -28.56 20.18
CA GLU A 237 -7.25 -27.95 19.70
C GLU A 237 -8.22 -27.75 20.88
N CYS A 238 -8.57 -26.49 21.12
CA CYS A 238 -9.49 -26.09 22.18
C CYS A 238 -10.92 -25.87 21.65
N ASP A 239 -11.10 -25.83 20.33
CA ASP A 239 -12.40 -25.76 19.67
C ASP A 239 -13.03 -27.15 19.60
N ARG A 240 -13.69 -27.56 20.69
CA ARG A 240 -14.59 -28.71 20.68
C ARG A 240 -15.99 -28.24 20.32
N GLU A 241 -16.60 -28.83 19.29
CA GLU A 241 -18.06 -28.71 19.11
C GLU A 241 -18.77 -29.16 20.39
N ILE A 242 -19.57 -28.30 20.99
CA ILE A 242 -20.54 -28.72 22.00
C ILE A 242 -21.72 -29.28 21.23
N SER A 243 -21.71 -30.58 20.97
CA SER A 243 -22.91 -31.30 20.57
C SER A 243 -23.94 -31.19 21.70
N CYS A 244 -25.06 -30.55 21.45
CA CYS A 244 -26.25 -30.70 22.28
C CYS A 244 -26.85 -32.10 22.07
#